data_AF-A0A7Y2JLG2-F1
#
_entry.id   AF-A0A7Y2JLG2-F1
#
_cell.length_a   1.000
_cell.length_b   1.000
_cell.length_c   1.000
_cell.angle_alpha   90.00
_cell.angle_beta   90.00
_cell.angle_gamma   90.00
#
_symmetry.space_group_name_H-M   'P 1'
#
loop_
_entity.id
_entity.type
_entity.pdbx_description
1 polymer ?
#
loop_
_entity_poly.entity_id
_entity_poly.type
_entity_poly.pdbx_seq_one_letter_code
_entity_poly.pdbx_strand_id
1 'polypeptide(L)'
;MTGVLIRQASHVCTMDGPDLVDCDILLADGVIRDIGPSIEAPDAEVVDARGMLVTPGLVNTHHHLYQTLTRAVLGGQDALLFGWLRTLYPIWARFTPDDMALSATLGLSELALSGCTTSSDHLYLFPNGSRLDDTIGAASEVGLRFHPTRGAMSIGESAGGLPPDDLVEHEEAILEDCIRIIDAFHDPRPGAMVRVGIAPCSPFSVSRDLMRDAALLARDKRVRLHTHLAENDEDIAYSLEMFGCRPGQYAEDLGWTG
;
A
#
# COMPACT_ATOMS: atom_id res chain seq x y z
N MET A 1 15.78 9.83 -26.36
CA MET A 1 14.39 10.14 -25.97
C MET A 1 14.38 11.54 -25.42
N THR A 2 13.36 12.33 -25.76
CA THR A 2 13.19 13.71 -25.33
C THR A 2 12.81 13.73 -23.84
N GLY A 3 13.58 14.43 -23.00
CA GLY A 3 13.32 14.55 -21.55
C GLY A 3 12.15 15.50 -21.24
N VAL A 4 11.90 15.75 -19.95
CA VAL A 4 10.96 16.79 -19.49
C VAL A 4 11.75 17.86 -18.73
N LEU A 5 11.60 19.12 -19.12
CA LEU A 5 12.16 20.27 -18.42
C LEU A 5 11.03 21.00 -17.69
N ILE A 6 11.01 20.90 -16.36
CA ILE A 6 10.21 21.78 -15.52
C ILE A 6 10.97 23.09 -15.42
N ARG A 7 10.41 24.16 -15.98
CA ARG A 7 11.10 25.42 -16.18
C ARG A 7 10.59 26.50 -15.23
N GLN A 8 11.52 27.24 -14.63
CA GLN A 8 11.26 28.41 -13.79
C GLN A 8 10.30 28.14 -12.63
N ALA A 9 10.50 27.04 -11.90
CA ALA A 9 9.82 26.81 -10.64
C ALA A 9 10.20 27.93 -9.65
N SER A 10 9.21 28.61 -9.08
CA SER A 10 9.47 29.70 -8.12
C SER A 10 10.12 29.17 -6.84
N HIS A 11 9.72 27.97 -6.41
CA HIS A 11 10.34 27.27 -5.30
C HIS A 11 10.47 25.78 -5.61
N VAL A 12 11.58 25.17 -5.18
CA VAL A 12 11.77 23.73 -5.20
C VAL A 12 12.20 23.26 -3.82
N CYS A 13 11.35 22.45 -3.19
CA CYS A 13 11.67 21.80 -1.92
C CYS A 13 12.49 20.54 -2.19
N THR A 14 13.70 20.47 -1.65
CA THR A 14 14.66 19.38 -1.94
C THR A 14 14.57 18.23 -0.93
N MET A 15 14.13 18.51 0.30
CA MET A 15 14.08 17.58 1.44
C MET A 15 15.44 17.03 1.92
N ASP A 16 16.56 17.42 1.31
CA ASP A 16 17.92 17.00 1.69
C ASP A 16 18.93 18.16 1.79
N GLY A 17 18.44 19.41 1.74
CA GLY A 17 19.24 20.63 1.80
C GLY A 17 18.37 21.89 1.90
N PRO A 18 18.91 23.07 1.58
CA PRO A 18 18.11 24.28 1.47
C PRO A 18 17.15 24.20 0.27
N ASP A 19 16.02 24.90 0.38
CA ASP A 19 15.11 25.09 -0.74
C ASP A 19 15.76 25.95 -1.84
N LEU A 20 15.42 25.65 -3.09
CA LEU A 20 15.89 26.40 -4.25
C LEU A 20 14.82 27.38 -4.73
N VAL A 21 15.25 28.45 -5.37
CA VAL A 21 14.40 29.53 -5.88
C VAL A 21 14.73 29.78 -7.35
N ASP A 22 13.70 30.01 -8.15
CA ASP A 22 13.79 30.33 -9.59
C ASP A 22 14.69 29.34 -10.37
N CYS A 23 14.42 28.05 -10.22
CA CYS A 23 15.23 27.00 -10.84
C CYS A 23 14.45 26.12 -11.82
N ASP A 24 15.20 25.45 -12.68
CA ASP A 24 14.73 24.45 -13.61
C ASP A 24 15.05 23.04 -13.07
N ILE A 25 14.26 22.05 -13.48
CA ILE A 25 14.48 20.63 -13.17
C ILE A 25 14.41 19.85 -14.48
N LEU A 26 15.49 19.17 -14.85
CA LEU A 26 15.54 18.31 -16.02
C LEU A 26 15.35 16.85 -15.62
N LEU A 27 14.35 16.21 -16.22
CA LEU A 27 14.02 14.80 -16.08
C LEU A 27 14.39 14.07 -17.38
N ALA A 28 15.04 12.92 -17.28
CA ALA A 28 15.21 12.01 -18.42
C ALA A 28 15.23 10.57 -17.95
N ASP A 29 14.56 9.68 -18.68
CA ASP A 29 14.44 8.24 -18.37
C ASP A 29 13.84 7.98 -16.97
N GLY A 30 12.89 8.81 -16.54
CA GLY A 30 12.21 8.68 -15.24
C GLY A 30 13.06 9.07 -14.03
N VAL A 31 14.22 9.70 -14.24
CA VAL A 31 15.09 10.19 -13.17
C VAL A 31 15.38 11.68 -13.32
N ILE A 32 15.62 12.34 -12.19
CA ILE A 32 16.15 13.71 -12.16
C ILE A 32 17.59 13.67 -12.66
N ARG A 33 17.90 14.44 -13.71
CA ARG A 33 19.24 14.55 -14.30
C ARG A 33 19.99 15.77 -13.80
N ASP A 34 19.30 16.90 -13.67
CA ASP A 34 19.90 18.15 -13.22
C ASP A 34 18.86 19.05 -12.56
N ILE A 35 19.31 19.88 -11.62
CA ILE A 35 18.51 20.91 -10.95
C ILE A 35 19.37 22.16 -10.84
N GLY A 36 18.89 23.26 -11.40
CA GLY A 36 19.65 24.50 -11.41
C GLY A 36 19.02 25.59 -12.27
N PRO A 37 19.61 26.79 -12.28
CA PRO A 37 19.09 27.88 -13.09
C PRO A 37 19.43 27.69 -14.57
N SER A 38 18.49 28.02 -15.46
CA SER A 38 18.71 28.15 -16.91
C SER A 38 19.26 26.89 -17.59
N ILE A 39 18.65 25.73 -17.33
CA ILE A 39 19.06 24.46 -17.96
C ILE A 39 18.71 24.50 -19.46
N GLU A 40 19.70 24.23 -20.31
CA GLU A 40 19.50 24.10 -21.75
C GLU A 40 19.13 22.67 -22.13
N ALA A 41 17.88 22.45 -22.53
CA ALA A 41 17.37 21.18 -23.01
C ALA A 41 16.47 21.39 -24.25
N PRO A 42 17.05 21.67 -25.44
CA PRO A 42 16.29 22.09 -26.63
C PRO A 42 15.31 21.04 -27.15
N ASP A 43 15.59 19.76 -26.88
CA ASP A 43 14.75 18.64 -27.29
C ASP A 43 13.80 18.16 -26.19
N ALA A 44 13.76 18.80 -25.01
CA ALA A 44 12.87 18.38 -23.93
C ALA A 44 11.45 18.95 -24.10
N GLU A 45 10.46 18.18 -23.65
CA GLU A 45 9.12 18.71 -23.38
C GLU A 45 9.21 19.72 -22.23
N VAL A 46 8.65 20.91 -22.41
CA VAL A 46 8.76 21.99 -21.42
C VAL A 46 7.45 22.13 -20.64
N VAL A 47 7.54 22.03 -19.32
CA VAL A 47 6.47 22.35 -18.37
C VAL A 47 6.82 23.67 -17.69
N ASP A 48 5.98 24.68 -17.85
CA ASP A 48 6.16 25.99 -17.20
C ASP A 48 5.66 25.95 -15.74
N ALA A 49 6.56 26.17 -14.79
CA ALA A 49 6.29 26.12 -13.35
C ALA A 49 6.40 27.50 -12.66
N ARG A 50 6.34 28.59 -13.43
CA ARG A 50 6.33 29.95 -12.86
C ARG A 50 5.19 30.12 -11.86
N GLY A 51 5.51 30.63 -10.66
CA GLY A 51 4.55 30.80 -9.57
C GLY A 51 4.19 29.51 -8.85
N MET A 52 4.82 28.37 -9.19
CA MET A 52 4.57 27.09 -8.55
C MET A 52 5.67 26.71 -7.57
N LEU A 53 5.27 25.95 -6.55
CA LEU A 53 6.15 25.16 -5.69
C LEU A 53 6.23 23.75 -6.27
N VAL A 54 7.45 23.27 -6.55
CA VAL A 54 7.70 21.87 -6.87
C VAL A 54 8.21 21.16 -5.62
N THR A 55 7.64 19.99 -5.33
CA THR A 55 8.02 19.16 -4.18
C THR A 55 8.34 17.74 -4.66
N PRO A 56 9.06 16.93 -3.87
CA PRO A 56 9.08 15.50 -4.07
C PRO A 56 7.65 14.99 -3.94
N GLY A 57 7.26 14.08 -4.83
CA GLY A 57 5.90 13.54 -4.80
C GLY A 57 5.60 12.87 -3.46
N LEU A 58 4.37 13.06 -2.96
CA LEU A 58 3.97 12.49 -1.68
C LEU A 58 3.98 10.96 -1.75
N VAL A 59 4.31 10.33 -0.62
CA VAL A 59 4.35 8.87 -0.47
C VAL A 59 3.28 8.47 0.55
N ASN A 60 2.24 7.81 0.07
CA ASN A 60 1.25 7.20 0.94
C ASN A 60 1.71 5.79 1.36
N THR A 61 1.98 5.61 2.66
CA THR A 61 2.57 4.39 3.20
C THR A 61 1.54 3.38 3.71
N HIS A 62 0.24 3.68 3.59
CA HIS A 62 -0.82 2.77 3.96
C HIS A 62 -2.14 3.10 3.24
N HIS A 63 -2.84 2.11 2.71
CA HIS A 63 -4.17 2.29 2.12
C HIS A 63 -4.96 0.98 2.12
N HIS A 64 -6.27 1.08 1.98
CA HIS A 64 -7.16 -0.02 1.61
C HIS A 64 -8.01 0.41 0.42
N LEU A 65 -7.47 0.30 -0.80
CA LEU A 65 -8.07 0.88 -2.01
C LEU A 65 -9.50 0.38 -2.27
N TYR A 66 -9.77 -0.90 -2.00
CA TYR A 66 -11.10 -1.49 -2.15
C TYR A 66 -12.18 -0.76 -1.31
N GLN A 67 -11.81 -0.17 -0.17
CA GLN A 67 -12.74 0.56 0.69
C GLN A 67 -13.23 1.88 0.07
N THR A 68 -12.59 2.36 -1.00
CA THR A 68 -13.00 3.57 -1.73
C THR A 68 -14.44 3.47 -2.26
N LEU A 69 -14.92 2.26 -2.57
CA LEU A 69 -16.30 2.02 -3.03
C LEU A 69 -17.33 2.04 -1.90
N THR A 70 -16.91 2.05 -0.63
CA THR A 70 -17.77 1.97 0.55
C THR A 70 -17.66 3.20 1.45
N ARG A 71 -17.38 4.37 0.87
CA ARG A 71 -17.34 5.64 1.61
C ARG A 71 -18.73 5.99 2.15
N ALA A 72 -18.79 6.45 3.40
CA ALA A 72 -19.99 6.95 4.07
C ALA A 72 -21.18 5.96 4.18
N VAL A 73 -20.91 4.65 4.30
CA VAL A 73 -21.96 3.65 4.62
C VAL A 73 -22.56 3.95 6.00
N LEU A 74 -23.88 4.20 6.05
CA LEU A 74 -24.59 4.67 7.25
C LEU A 74 -24.30 3.87 8.52
N GLY A 75 -24.32 2.53 8.44
CA GLY A 75 -24.08 1.67 9.60
C GLY A 75 -22.66 1.73 10.16
N GLY A 76 -21.69 2.26 9.39
CA GLY A 76 -20.30 2.36 9.79
C GLY A 76 -19.88 3.74 10.28
N GLN A 77 -20.68 4.79 10.10
CA GLN A 77 -20.22 6.18 10.34
C GLN A 77 -19.86 6.46 11.80
N ASP A 78 -20.66 5.95 12.74
CA ASP A 78 -20.50 6.16 14.19
C ASP A 78 -20.10 4.88 14.95
N ALA A 79 -19.71 3.83 14.22
CA ALA A 79 -19.36 2.54 14.82
C ALA A 79 -17.91 2.54 15.33
N LEU A 80 -17.66 1.86 16.45
CA LEU A 80 -16.30 1.48 16.86
C LEU A 80 -15.72 0.45 15.86
N LEU A 81 -14.40 0.23 15.87
CA LEU A 81 -13.67 -0.57 14.88
C LEU A 81 -14.35 -1.93 14.58
N PHE A 82 -14.64 -2.74 15.60
CA PHE A 82 -15.26 -4.05 15.38
C PHE A 82 -16.71 -3.95 14.88
N GLY A 83 -17.46 -2.92 15.27
CA GLY A 83 -18.79 -2.65 14.73
C GLY A 83 -18.75 -2.21 13.27
N TRP A 84 -17.76 -1.39 12.91
CA TRP A 84 -17.48 -0.95 11.56
C TRP A 84 -17.10 -2.12 10.65
N LEU A 85 -16.17 -2.99 11.09
CA LEU A 85 -15.77 -4.20 10.38
C LEU A 85 -16.96 -5.15 10.13
N ARG A 86 -17.74 -5.47 11.19
CA ARG A 86 -18.95 -6.31 11.05
C ARG A 86 -19.99 -5.72 10.10
N THR A 87 -20.09 -4.40 10.03
CA THR A 87 -21.01 -3.71 9.12
C THR A 87 -20.56 -3.84 7.67
N LEU A 88 -19.26 -3.76 7.40
CA LEU A 88 -18.72 -3.67 6.05
C LEU A 88 -18.34 -5.03 5.43
N TYR A 89 -17.97 -6.04 6.23
CA TYR A 89 -17.63 -7.36 5.71
C TYR A 89 -18.71 -7.96 4.79
N PRO A 90 -20.03 -7.89 5.10
CA PRO A 90 -21.06 -8.41 4.20
C PRO A 90 -21.14 -7.67 2.85
N ILE A 91 -20.69 -6.41 2.80
CA ILE A 91 -20.60 -5.64 1.55
C ILE A 91 -19.37 -6.10 0.76
N TRP A 92 -18.21 -6.16 1.42
CA TRP A 92 -16.95 -6.54 0.79
C TRP A 92 -16.90 -8.00 0.34
N ALA A 93 -17.60 -8.92 1.01
CA ALA A 93 -17.75 -10.32 0.59
C ALA A 93 -18.37 -10.47 -0.81
N ARG A 94 -19.02 -9.44 -1.32
CA ARG A 94 -19.65 -9.42 -2.65
C ARG A 94 -18.78 -8.82 -3.74
N PHE A 95 -17.59 -8.33 -3.39
CA PHE A 95 -16.69 -7.70 -4.36
C PHE A 95 -16.15 -8.73 -5.34
N THR A 96 -15.99 -8.29 -6.58
CA THR A 96 -15.45 -9.06 -7.70
C THR A 96 -14.09 -8.50 -8.10
N PRO A 97 -13.32 -9.21 -8.97
CA PRO A 97 -12.12 -8.65 -9.57
C PRO A 97 -12.32 -7.26 -10.20
N ASP A 98 -13.46 -7.03 -10.84
CA ASP A 98 -13.81 -5.75 -11.45
C ASP A 98 -13.96 -4.64 -10.40
N ASP A 99 -14.55 -4.95 -9.23
CA ASP A 99 -14.66 -4.00 -8.12
C ASP A 99 -13.28 -3.66 -7.52
N MET A 100 -12.38 -4.66 -7.42
CA MET A 100 -11.00 -4.44 -6.96
C MET A 100 -10.22 -3.54 -7.91
N ALA A 101 -10.30 -3.80 -9.22
CA ALA A 101 -9.66 -2.96 -10.22
C ALA A 101 -10.25 -1.54 -10.22
N LEU A 102 -11.59 -1.40 -10.23
CA LEU A 102 -12.27 -0.10 -10.24
C LEU A 102 -11.94 0.74 -9.01
N SER A 103 -11.98 0.14 -7.83
CA SER A 103 -11.67 0.81 -6.58
C SER A 103 -10.22 1.29 -6.52
N ALA A 104 -9.27 0.48 -7.00
CA ALA A 104 -7.87 0.85 -7.12
C ALA A 104 -7.66 1.99 -8.13
N THR A 105 -8.27 1.91 -9.32
CA THR A 105 -8.21 2.98 -10.31
C THR A 105 -8.72 4.30 -9.73
N LEU A 106 -9.87 4.27 -9.05
CA LEU A 106 -10.46 5.47 -8.45
C LEU A 106 -9.56 6.04 -7.34
N GLY A 107 -9.16 5.23 -6.36
CA GLY A 107 -8.35 5.68 -5.23
C GLY A 107 -6.96 6.18 -5.64
N LEU A 108 -6.30 5.46 -6.56
CA LEU A 108 -4.97 5.86 -7.06
C LEU A 108 -5.05 7.13 -7.93
N SER A 109 -6.14 7.33 -8.68
CA SER A 109 -6.35 8.56 -9.43
C SER A 109 -6.55 9.76 -8.50
N GLU A 110 -7.34 9.61 -7.42
CA GLU A 110 -7.50 10.66 -6.41
C GLU A 110 -6.16 11.00 -5.73
N LEU A 111 -5.33 10.00 -5.45
CA LEU A 111 -3.97 10.18 -4.92
C LEU A 111 -3.08 10.94 -5.92
N ALA A 112 -3.07 10.55 -7.19
CA ALA A 112 -2.28 11.23 -8.22
C ALA A 112 -2.68 12.71 -8.37
N LEU A 113 -3.99 12.99 -8.39
CA LEU A 113 -4.53 14.35 -8.48
C LEU A 113 -4.21 15.23 -7.26
N SER A 114 -3.85 14.63 -6.13
CA SER A 114 -3.48 15.33 -4.89
C SER A 114 -1.96 15.40 -4.65
N GLY A 115 -1.14 15.03 -5.64
CA GLY A 115 0.32 15.12 -5.58
C GLY A 115 1.02 13.91 -4.96
N CYS A 116 0.28 12.84 -4.66
CA CYS A 116 0.87 11.54 -4.33
C CYS A 116 1.42 10.89 -5.61
N THR A 117 2.63 10.35 -5.50
CA THR A 117 3.31 9.67 -6.63
C THR A 117 3.66 8.23 -6.32
N THR A 118 3.60 7.84 -5.05
CA THR A 118 3.82 6.47 -4.59
C THR A 118 2.79 6.11 -3.53
N SER A 119 2.08 5.00 -3.72
CA SER A 119 1.20 4.46 -2.68
C SER A 119 1.52 3.00 -2.41
N SER A 120 1.44 2.59 -1.15
CA SER A 120 1.16 1.20 -0.83
C SER A 120 -0.34 0.94 -0.86
N ASP A 121 -0.71 -0.34 -0.92
CA ASP A 121 -2.08 -0.80 -0.65
C ASP A 121 -2.03 -2.09 0.15
N HIS A 122 -2.99 -2.23 1.06
CA HIS A 122 -3.14 -3.38 1.94
C HIS A 122 -4.46 -4.09 1.65
N LEU A 123 -4.48 -4.86 0.56
CA LEU A 123 -5.62 -5.71 0.20
C LEU A 123 -5.52 -7.04 0.97
N TYR A 124 -6.40 -7.23 1.94
CA TYR A 124 -6.37 -8.39 2.86
C TYR A 124 -7.55 -9.37 2.70
N LEU A 125 -8.44 -9.12 1.74
CA LEU A 125 -9.57 -10.01 1.42
C LEU A 125 -9.64 -10.25 -0.10
N PHE A 126 -9.93 -11.49 -0.49
CA PHE A 126 -9.89 -11.94 -1.90
C PHE A 126 -11.18 -12.70 -2.31
N PRO A 127 -12.36 -12.08 -2.19
CA PRO A 127 -13.64 -12.72 -2.49
C PRO A 127 -13.83 -12.94 -4.00
N ASN A 128 -14.64 -13.93 -4.36
CA ASN A 128 -15.19 -14.12 -5.72
C ASN A 128 -14.15 -14.14 -6.85
N GLY A 129 -12.94 -14.65 -6.56
CA GLY A 129 -11.85 -14.74 -7.54
C GLY A 129 -10.97 -13.50 -7.66
N SER A 130 -11.18 -12.50 -6.80
CA SER A 130 -10.33 -11.30 -6.69
C SER A 130 -8.89 -11.65 -6.35
N ARG A 131 -7.93 -10.89 -6.88
CA ARG A 131 -6.49 -11.10 -6.69
C ARG A 131 -5.76 -9.77 -6.56
N LEU A 132 -4.55 -9.80 -6.01
CA LEU A 132 -3.70 -8.60 -5.97
C LEU A 132 -3.31 -8.12 -7.39
N ASP A 133 -3.30 -9.03 -8.36
CA ASP A 133 -3.10 -8.74 -9.78
C ASP A 133 -4.05 -7.64 -10.29
N ASP A 134 -5.30 -7.62 -9.82
CA ASP A 134 -6.34 -6.67 -10.25
C ASP A 134 -5.97 -5.22 -9.90
N THR A 135 -5.45 -5.00 -8.68
CA THR A 135 -5.04 -3.66 -8.21
C THR A 135 -3.68 -3.24 -8.78
N ILE A 136 -2.80 -4.21 -9.06
CA ILE A 136 -1.52 -3.94 -9.76
C ILE A 136 -1.77 -3.49 -11.20
N GLY A 137 -2.70 -4.14 -11.91
CA GLY A 137 -3.13 -3.73 -13.24
C GLY A 137 -3.66 -2.30 -13.26
N ALA A 138 -4.57 -1.98 -12.33
CA ALA A 138 -5.10 -0.63 -12.16
C ALA A 138 -4.01 0.41 -11.88
N ALA A 139 -3.05 0.11 -10.99
CA ALA A 139 -1.94 1.01 -10.70
C ALA A 139 -1.05 1.29 -11.92
N SER A 140 -0.81 0.25 -12.75
CA SER A 140 -0.08 0.39 -14.00
C SER A 140 -0.81 1.27 -15.02
N GLU A 141 -2.15 1.20 -15.08
CA GLU A 141 -2.96 2.03 -15.97
C GLU A 141 -2.97 3.50 -15.52
N VAL A 142 -3.11 3.76 -14.22
CA VAL A 142 -3.04 5.11 -13.64
C VAL A 142 -1.63 5.71 -13.76
N GLY A 143 -0.59 4.87 -13.74
CA GLY A 143 0.82 5.29 -13.83
C GLY A 143 1.44 5.73 -12.49
N LEU A 144 0.85 5.32 -11.36
CA LEU A 144 1.37 5.62 -10.02
C LEU A 144 2.39 4.56 -9.58
N ARG A 145 3.46 4.94 -8.88
CA ARG A 145 4.37 3.95 -8.28
C ARG A 145 3.64 3.21 -7.16
N PHE A 146 3.74 1.89 -7.14
CA PHE A 146 2.87 1.07 -6.32
C PHE A 146 3.62 0.03 -5.48
N HIS A 147 3.28 -0.02 -4.19
CA HIS A 147 3.73 -1.02 -3.24
C HIS A 147 2.55 -1.88 -2.76
N PRO A 148 2.01 -2.76 -3.61
CA PRO A 148 0.93 -3.66 -3.21
C PRO A 148 1.44 -4.62 -2.14
N THR A 149 0.65 -4.82 -1.09
CA THR A 149 0.93 -5.84 -0.09
C THR A 149 -0.11 -6.94 -0.17
N ARG A 150 0.35 -8.18 -0.24
CA ARG A 150 -0.52 -9.37 -0.20
C ARG A 150 -0.98 -9.52 1.24
N GLY A 151 -2.15 -8.98 1.53
CA GLY A 151 -2.75 -9.09 2.86
C GLY A 151 -3.34 -10.47 3.12
N ALA A 152 -3.77 -10.75 4.34
CA ALA A 152 -4.45 -12.01 4.64
C ALA A 152 -5.29 -11.93 5.91
N MET A 153 -6.36 -12.73 5.93
CA MET A 153 -7.06 -13.16 7.14
C MET A 153 -7.20 -14.69 7.06
N SER A 154 -6.92 -15.40 8.15
CA SER A 154 -6.96 -16.88 8.19
C SER A 154 -7.84 -17.44 9.31
N ILE A 155 -8.25 -16.61 10.27
CA ILE A 155 -9.08 -17.03 11.41
C ILE A 155 -10.48 -16.42 11.22
N GLY A 156 -11.45 -17.25 10.83
CA GLY A 156 -12.85 -16.86 10.67
C GLY A 156 -13.68 -17.00 11.95
N GLU A 157 -14.95 -16.57 11.92
CA GLU A 157 -15.89 -16.64 13.05
C GLU A 157 -15.99 -18.04 13.67
N SER A 158 -15.98 -19.10 12.86
CA SER A 158 -16.05 -20.49 13.35
C SER A 158 -14.83 -20.91 14.20
N ALA A 159 -13.71 -20.20 14.03
CA ALA A 159 -12.46 -20.41 14.77
C ALA A 159 -12.19 -19.31 15.81
N GLY A 160 -13.17 -18.46 16.10
CA GLY A 160 -13.07 -17.37 17.09
C GLY A 160 -12.48 -16.07 16.55
N GLY A 161 -12.34 -15.95 15.22
CA GLY A 161 -11.97 -14.71 14.55
C GLY A 161 -13.14 -13.74 14.39
N LEU A 162 -12.82 -12.51 13.99
CA LEU A 162 -13.80 -11.50 13.62
C LEU A 162 -14.33 -11.61 12.17
N PRO A 163 -13.53 -11.96 11.14
CA PRO A 163 -14.03 -11.98 9.77
C PRO A 163 -14.94 -13.18 9.50
N PRO A 164 -15.92 -13.05 8.60
CA PRO A 164 -16.70 -14.17 8.09
C PRO A 164 -15.82 -15.31 7.55
N ASP A 165 -16.27 -16.55 7.73
CA ASP A 165 -15.52 -17.75 7.29
C ASP A 165 -15.29 -17.80 5.77
N ASP A 166 -16.14 -17.14 4.97
CA ASP A 166 -16.02 -17.06 3.51
C ASP A 166 -15.06 -15.95 3.03
N LEU A 167 -14.54 -15.14 3.94
CA LEU A 167 -13.56 -14.09 3.69
C LEU A 167 -12.14 -14.42 4.18
N VAL A 168 -11.96 -15.59 4.78
CA VAL A 168 -10.64 -16.07 5.22
C VAL A 168 -10.09 -17.13 4.28
N GLU A 169 -8.77 -17.25 4.27
CA GLU A 169 -8.05 -18.21 3.43
C GLU A 169 -7.24 -19.16 4.30
N HIS A 170 -6.98 -20.37 3.79
CA HIS A 170 -6.04 -21.29 4.42
C HIS A 170 -4.61 -20.74 4.34
N GLU A 171 -3.86 -20.88 5.44
CA GLU A 171 -2.52 -20.27 5.60
C GLU A 171 -1.51 -20.76 4.56
N GLU A 172 -1.59 -22.04 4.16
CA GLU A 172 -0.76 -22.59 3.07
C GLU A 172 -1.04 -21.87 1.74
N ALA A 173 -2.31 -21.71 1.37
CA ALA A 173 -2.71 -21.00 0.15
C ALA A 173 -2.30 -19.51 0.19
N ILE A 174 -2.33 -18.88 1.37
CA ILE A 174 -1.84 -17.50 1.57
C ILE A 174 -0.36 -17.39 1.23
N LEU A 175 0.47 -18.29 1.76
CA LEU A 175 1.92 -18.28 1.53
C LEU A 175 2.27 -18.64 0.07
N GLU A 176 1.58 -19.61 -0.53
CA GLU A 176 1.72 -19.97 -1.94
C GLU A 176 1.40 -18.78 -2.86
N ASP A 177 0.32 -18.06 -2.57
CA ASP A 177 -0.07 -16.89 -3.35
C ASP A 177 0.90 -15.72 -3.14
N CYS A 178 1.44 -15.53 -1.93
CA CYS A 178 2.54 -14.59 -1.67
C CYS A 178 3.75 -14.88 -2.57
N ILE A 179 4.18 -16.15 -2.64
CA ILE A 179 5.28 -16.57 -3.52
C ILE A 179 4.94 -16.23 -4.98
N ARG A 180 3.76 -16.63 -5.45
CA ARG A 180 3.32 -16.39 -6.83
C ARG A 180 3.35 -14.91 -7.19
N ILE A 181 2.79 -14.04 -6.35
CA ILE A 181 2.68 -12.61 -6.66
C ILE A 181 4.03 -11.91 -6.59
N ILE A 182 4.91 -12.32 -5.67
CA ILE A 182 6.28 -11.80 -5.59
C ILE A 182 7.04 -12.19 -6.87
N ASP A 183 7.00 -13.47 -7.25
CA ASP A 183 7.74 -13.97 -8.41
C ASP A 183 7.23 -13.37 -9.73
N ALA A 184 5.95 -13.00 -9.80
CA ALA A 184 5.35 -12.39 -10.98
C ALA A 184 5.61 -10.87 -11.10
N PHE A 185 5.60 -10.11 -10.00
CA PHE A 185 5.53 -8.64 -10.06
C PHE A 185 6.60 -7.88 -9.30
N HIS A 186 7.35 -8.50 -8.38
CA HIS A 186 8.33 -7.76 -7.57
C HIS A 186 9.55 -7.33 -8.40
N ASP A 187 9.79 -6.03 -8.53
CA ASP A 187 11.01 -5.48 -9.13
C ASP A 187 11.91 -4.80 -8.08
N PRO A 188 13.04 -5.42 -7.68
CA PRO A 188 13.92 -4.88 -6.65
C PRO A 188 14.79 -3.72 -7.16
N ARG A 189 14.82 -3.44 -8.47
CA ARG A 189 15.76 -2.46 -9.06
C ARG A 189 15.42 -1.02 -8.62
N PRO A 190 16.42 -0.12 -8.54
CA PRO A 190 16.16 1.31 -8.37
C PRO A 190 15.21 1.83 -9.47
N GLY A 191 14.26 2.67 -9.09
CA GLY A 191 13.26 3.22 -10.02
C GLY A 191 12.08 2.30 -10.34
N ALA A 192 12.02 1.08 -9.81
CA ALA A 192 10.94 0.12 -10.02
C ALA A 192 9.54 0.68 -9.70
N MET A 193 8.60 0.54 -10.64
CA MET A 193 7.22 1.02 -10.47
C MET A 193 6.36 0.12 -9.58
N VAL A 194 6.73 -1.16 -9.40
CA VAL A 194 6.00 -2.12 -8.56
C VAL A 194 6.97 -2.85 -7.64
N ARG A 195 6.69 -2.85 -6.34
CA ARG A 195 7.36 -3.74 -5.36
C ARG A 195 6.35 -4.35 -4.42
N VAL A 196 6.27 -5.67 -4.46
CA VAL A 196 5.34 -6.42 -3.61
C VAL A 196 5.90 -6.57 -2.19
N GLY A 197 5.02 -6.47 -1.20
CA GLY A 197 5.26 -6.84 0.20
C GLY A 197 4.28 -7.91 0.70
N ILE A 198 4.58 -8.51 1.85
CA ILE A 198 3.71 -9.49 2.53
C ILE A 198 3.08 -8.80 3.74
N ALA A 199 1.76 -8.94 3.90
CA ALA A 199 1.07 -8.22 4.96
C ALA A 199 -0.13 -8.91 5.62
N PRO A 200 0.02 -10.06 6.29
CA PRO A 200 -1.01 -10.55 7.22
C PRO A 200 -1.68 -9.40 8.02
N CYS A 201 -3.02 -9.34 7.98
CA CYS A 201 -3.77 -8.12 8.32
C CYS A 201 -3.45 -7.60 9.72
N SER A 202 -3.64 -8.46 10.73
CA SER A 202 -3.38 -8.12 12.11
C SER A 202 -3.15 -9.36 12.98
N PRO A 203 -2.52 -9.22 14.16
CA PRO A 203 -2.32 -10.32 15.10
C PRO A 203 -3.58 -11.09 15.54
N PHE A 204 -4.77 -10.52 15.35
CA PHE A 204 -6.06 -11.12 15.74
C PHE A 204 -6.85 -11.69 14.56
N SER A 205 -6.37 -11.54 13.33
CA SER A 205 -7.00 -12.07 12.12
C SER A 205 -6.22 -13.20 11.46
N VAL A 206 -5.00 -13.48 11.95
CA VAL A 206 -4.13 -14.57 11.49
C VAL A 206 -3.48 -15.32 12.65
N SER A 207 -3.00 -16.54 12.41
CA SER A 207 -2.27 -17.29 13.44
C SER A 207 -0.87 -16.73 13.70
N ARG A 208 -0.29 -17.07 14.87
CA ARG A 208 1.12 -16.80 15.17
C ARG A 208 2.06 -17.51 14.20
N ASP A 209 1.64 -18.66 13.69
CA ASP A 209 2.45 -19.47 12.78
C ASP A 209 2.49 -18.80 11.40
N LEU A 210 1.36 -18.33 10.87
CA LEU A 210 1.35 -17.53 9.64
C LEU A 210 2.17 -16.24 9.77
N MET A 211 2.09 -15.54 10.91
CA MET A 211 2.96 -14.38 11.16
C MET A 211 4.44 -14.78 11.07
N ARG A 212 4.87 -15.83 11.75
CA ARG A 212 6.26 -16.30 11.71
C ARG A 212 6.69 -16.71 10.30
N ASP A 213 5.87 -17.49 9.61
CA ASP A 213 6.17 -18.04 8.29
C ASP A 213 6.19 -16.94 7.22
N ALA A 214 5.30 -15.95 7.31
CA ALA A 214 5.34 -14.75 6.49
C ALA A 214 6.65 -13.97 6.68
N ALA A 215 7.15 -13.85 7.93
CA ALA A 215 8.42 -13.19 8.20
C ALA A 215 9.61 -13.96 7.59
N LEU A 216 9.62 -15.28 7.73
CA LEU A 216 10.63 -16.14 7.10
C LEU A 216 10.61 -16.01 5.57
N LEU A 217 9.42 -16.10 4.97
CA LEU A 217 9.23 -15.96 3.53
C LEU A 217 9.67 -14.58 3.03
N ALA A 218 9.31 -13.50 3.73
CA ALA A 218 9.70 -12.15 3.35
C ALA A 218 11.22 -11.97 3.34
N ARG A 219 11.93 -12.57 4.30
CA ARG A 219 13.40 -12.53 4.37
C ARG A 219 14.04 -13.36 3.26
N ASP A 220 13.52 -14.55 2.97
CA ASP A 220 13.97 -15.40 1.86
C ASP A 220 13.82 -14.68 0.51
N LYS A 221 12.62 -14.14 0.25
CA LYS A 221 12.29 -13.40 -0.98
C LYS A 221 12.84 -11.96 -1.02
N ARG A 222 13.42 -11.49 0.08
CA ARG A 222 13.96 -10.12 0.26
C ARG A 222 12.92 -9.01 0.02
N VAL A 223 11.68 -9.25 0.42
CA VAL A 223 10.59 -8.28 0.37
C VAL A 223 10.31 -7.68 1.76
N ARG A 224 9.47 -6.64 1.79
CA ARG A 224 9.07 -5.98 3.03
C ARG A 224 7.89 -6.69 3.69
N LEU A 225 7.77 -6.48 5.00
CA LEU A 225 6.63 -6.87 5.82
C LEU A 225 5.83 -5.62 6.18
N HIS A 226 4.52 -5.75 6.30
CA HIS A 226 3.60 -4.71 6.78
C HIS A 226 2.44 -5.35 7.54
N THR A 227 1.91 -4.71 8.58
CA THR A 227 0.72 -5.19 9.31
C THR A 227 0.15 -4.04 10.11
N HIS A 228 -1.09 -4.14 10.57
CA HIS A 228 -1.57 -3.26 11.62
C HIS A 228 -1.03 -3.68 12.99
N LEU A 229 -0.74 -2.71 13.86
CA LEU A 229 -0.20 -3.00 15.19
C LEU A 229 -0.59 -1.92 16.20
N ALA A 230 -1.25 -2.34 17.29
CA ALA A 230 -1.65 -1.48 18.41
C ALA A 230 -2.51 -0.27 17.96
N GLU A 231 -3.58 -0.53 17.21
CA GLU A 231 -4.44 0.53 16.65
C GLU A 231 -5.27 1.24 17.74
N ASN A 232 -5.70 0.49 18.76
CA ASN A 232 -6.56 0.98 19.83
C ASN A 232 -6.37 0.17 21.13
N ASP A 233 -7.12 0.52 22.18
CA ASP A 233 -7.07 -0.16 23.48
C ASP A 233 -7.58 -1.62 23.42
N GLU A 234 -8.51 -1.93 22.50
CA GLU A 234 -9.05 -3.29 22.31
C GLU A 234 -7.97 -4.23 21.78
N ASP A 235 -7.12 -3.78 20.85
CA ASP A 235 -5.98 -4.54 20.33
C ASP A 235 -4.96 -4.88 21.43
N ILE A 236 -4.67 -3.92 22.31
CA ILE A 236 -3.72 -4.10 23.40
C ILE A 236 -4.27 -5.12 24.40
N ALA A 237 -5.56 -5.01 24.76
CA ALA A 237 -6.22 -5.95 25.66
C ALA A 237 -6.23 -7.36 25.07
N TYR A 238 -6.60 -7.49 23.79
CA TYR A 238 -6.59 -8.77 23.07
C TYR A 238 -5.20 -9.41 23.07
N SER A 239 -4.15 -8.65 22.73
CA SER A 239 -2.78 -9.18 22.71
C SER A 239 -2.33 -9.69 24.09
N LEU A 240 -2.68 -8.98 25.17
CA LEU A 240 -2.36 -9.40 26.53
C LEU A 240 -3.13 -10.67 26.93
N GLU A 241 -4.41 -10.75 26.58
CA GLU A 241 -5.27 -11.89 26.90
C GLU A 241 -4.85 -13.15 26.12
N MET A 242 -4.65 -13.02 24.81
CA MET A 242 -4.41 -14.15 23.92
C MET A 242 -2.94 -14.57 23.85
N PHE A 243 -2.00 -13.62 24.00
CA PHE A 243 -0.58 -13.86 23.80
C PHE A 243 0.28 -13.61 25.04
N GLY A 244 -0.31 -13.11 26.14
CA GLY A 244 0.42 -12.83 27.39
C GLY A 244 1.45 -11.69 27.28
N CYS A 245 1.43 -10.91 26.20
CA CYS A 245 2.41 -9.86 25.93
C CYS A 245 1.79 -8.68 25.16
N ARG A 246 2.50 -7.54 25.14
CA ARG A 246 2.07 -6.36 24.38
C ARG A 246 2.39 -6.52 22.89
N PRO A 247 1.69 -5.80 21.98
CA PRO A 247 1.88 -5.95 20.54
C PRO A 247 3.33 -5.76 20.04
N GLY A 248 4.11 -4.86 20.66
CA GLY A 248 5.53 -4.68 20.33
C GLY A 248 6.39 -5.91 20.61
N GLN A 249 6.21 -6.56 21.78
CA GLN A 249 6.91 -7.80 22.12
C GLN A 249 6.46 -8.94 21.21
N TYR A 250 5.16 -9.01 20.93
CA TYR A 250 4.59 -9.99 20.00
C TYR A 250 5.26 -9.90 18.61
N ALA A 251 5.41 -8.69 18.07
CA ALA A 251 6.08 -8.47 16.79
C ALA A 251 7.57 -8.87 16.85
N GLU A 252 8.28 -8.50 17.91
CA GLU A 252 9.68 -8.89 18.09
C GLU A 252 9.86 -10.42 18.17
N ASP A 253 9.06 -11.10 18.99
CA ASP A 253 9.12 -12.56 19.20
C ASP A 253 8.86 -13.35 17.91
N LEU A 254 8.12 -12.78 16.97
CA LEU A 254 7.77 -13.40 15.69
C LEU A 254 8.67 -12.96 14.53
N GLY A 255 9.68 -12.13 14.79
CA GLY A 255 10.63 -11.67 13.76
C GLY A 255 10.10 -10.57 12.84
N TRP A 256 9.13 -9.79 13.32
CA TRP A 256 8.50 -8.68 12.58
C TRP A 256 9.18 -7.31 12.80
N THR A 257 10.42 -7.32 13.28
CA THR A 257 11.27 -6.14 13.42
C THR A 257 12.42 -6.20 12.39
N GLY A 258 12.88 -5.03 11.91
CA GLY A 258 14.02 -4.93 10.99
C GLY A 258 14.07 -3.68 10.12
#